data_AF-A0AA37JWH9-F1
#
_entry.id   AF-A0AA37JWH9-F1
#
_cell.length_a   1.000
_cell.length_b   1.000
_cell.length_c   1.000
_cell.angle_alpha   90.00
_cell.angle_beta   90.00
_cell.angle_gamma   90.00
#
_symmetry.space_group_name_H-M   'P 1'
#
loop_
_entity.id
_entity.type
_entity.pdbx_description
1 polymer ?
#
loop_
_entity_poly.entity_id
_entity_poly.type
_entity_poly.pdbx_seq_one_letter_code
_entity_poly.pdbx_strand_id
1 'polypeptide(L)'
;MATDKIRKYVLPNIPYLFIGWFCLKIGTAYRLAAGTGFGEKLLGLGQTIGAAFASFAPGLVPFDWLVGIVGAAAFRLLIYFKSKNAKKFRRDAEYGTARWGNEKDIKPFVDPKFENNMILTATERLTMNTRPKNPANARNLNFCGIGSSGSGKTRFWLTPQLLQAHSSYVVVDPKGSVLGQVGAFLQRRGYQIKVFNSIDFSKSMHYNPLSYIRNEADILKFVNALITNTKGEGKEGDPFWTKAETLLYCALIAYIIFEGPAEDRNMNTLVDMISGMEVKEDDENYKNAVDYMFDGLAKRKPDCFAVKQYRKFKLSSGVVCSKRLLNQAVGKSLRTHNLKTKKGAQVMRKNEKITALYERLSRDDFGKDDDQQRESNSISNQKAMLEEFAARQGFTNIVHFTDDGISGTCFAGVR
;
A
#
# COMPACT_ATOMS: atom_id res chain seq x y z
N MET A 1 21.80 -36.45 21.32
CA MET A 1 20.92 -37.52 20.76
C MET A 1 20.15 -38.31 21.83
N ALA A 2 20.79 -38.90 22.86
CA ALA A 2 20.04 -39.64 23.90
C ALA A 2 19.29 -38.71 24.88
N THR A 3 19.91 -37.60 25.27
CA THR A 3 19.35 -36.58 26.17
C THR A 3 18.15 -35.82 25.58
N ASP A 4 18.13 -35.60 24.26
CA ASP A 4 17.02 -34.93 23.57
C ASP A 4 15.74 -35.77 23.54
N LYS A 5 15.88 -37.10 23.42
CA LYS A 5 14.74 -38.03 23.45
C LYS A 5 14.10 -38.09 24.84
N ILE A 6 14.91 -38.09 25.90
CA ILE A 6 14.42 -38.07 27.29
C ILE A 6 13.65 -36.78 27.58
N ARG A 7 14.20 -35.62 27.19
CA ARG A 7 13.55 -34.32 27.41
C ARG A 7 12.25 -34.17 26.60
N LYS A 8 12.19 -34.75 25.41
CA LYS A 8 11.03 -34.67 24.51
C LYS A 8 9.90 -35.62 24.87
N TYR A 9 10.20 -36.82 25.38
CA TYR A 9 9.20 -37.87 25.61
C TYR A 9 8.97 -38.24 27.07
N VAL A 10 9.99 -38.16 27.94
CA VAL A 10 9.85 -38.57 29.34
C VAL A 10 9.35 -37.39 30.18
N LEU A 11 10.02 -36.25 30.08
CA LEU A 11 9.74 -35.07 30.93
C LEU A 11 8.28 -34.58 30.87
N PRO A 12 7.62 -34.51 29.69
CA PRO A 12 6.22 -34.09 29.62
C PRO A 12 5.23 -35.10 30.20
N ASN A 13 5.64 -36.37 30.37
CA ASN A 13 4.77 -37.44 30.85
C ASN A 13 4.86 -37.67 32.37
N ILE A 14 5.90 -37.16 33.04
CA ILE A 14 6.11 -37.29 34.49
C ILE A 14 4.90 -36.83 35.33
N PRO A 15 4.25 -35.69 35.05
CA PRO A 15 3.08 -35.26 35.83
C PRO A 15 1.93 -36.28 35.80
N TYR A 16 1.72 -36.98 34.68
CA TYR A 16 0.67 -37.98 34.57
C TYR A 16 0.99 -39.25 35.36
N LEU A 17 2.27 -39.56 35.61
CA LEU A 17 2.67 -40.65 36.49
C LEU A 17 2.32 -40.33 37.95
N PHE A 18 2.53 -39.09 38.40
CA PHE A 18 2.12 -38.66 39.74
C PHE A 18 0.61 -38.64 39.91
N ILE A 19 -0.13 -38.21 38.88
CA ILE A 19 -1.60 -38.22 38.90
C ILE A 19 -2.12 -39.66 38.89
N GLY A 20 -1.52 -40.54 38.09
CA GLY A 20 -1.85 -41.97 38.09
C GLY A 20 -1.59 -42.62 39.45
N TRP A 21 -0.46 -42.30 40.10
CA TRP A 21 -0.15 -42.75 41.45
C TRP A 21 -1.15 -42.22 42.49
N PHE A 22 -1.52 -40.94 42.41
CA PHE A 22 -2.51 -40.34 43.31
C PHE A 22 -3.89 -41.00 43.16
N CYS A 23 -4.35 -41.21 41.92
CA CYS A 23 -5.60 -41.93 41.64
C CYS A 23 -5.54 -43.39 42.10
N LEU A 24 -4.38 -44.05 41.96
CA LEU A 24 -4.16 -45.41 42.47
C LEU A 24 -4.34 -45.45 44.00
N LYS A 25 -3.80 -44.47 44.73
CA LYS A 25 -3.95 -44.37 46.19
C LYS A 25 -5.38 -44.10 46.64
N ILE A 26 -6.16 -43.35 45.84
CA ILE A 26 -7.61 -43.21 46.06
C ILE A 26 -8.32 -44.57 45.88
N GLY A 27 -7.92 -45.36 44.88
CA GLY A 27 -8.40 -46.74 44.72
C GLY A 27 -8.09 -47.62 45.94
N THR A 28 -6.88 -47.51 46.48
CA THR A 28 -6.48 -48.19 47.72
C THR A 28 -7.33 -47.75 48.92
N ALA A 29 -7.57 -46.44 49.08
CA ALA A 29 -8.41 -45.90 50.16
C ALA A 29 -9.86 -46.39 50.05
N TYR A 30 -10.43 -46.38 48.85
CA TYR A 30 -11.78 -46.90 48.57
C TYR A 30 -11.90 -48.39 48.90
N ARG A 31 -10.86 -49.18 48.61
CA ARG A 31 -10.85 -50.61 48.98
C ARG A 31 -10.84 -50.82 50.50
N LEU A 32 -10.06 -50.02 51.22
CA LEU A 32 -9.90 -50.11 52.67
C LEU A 32 -11.10 -49.56 53.46
N ALA A 33 -11.96 -48.76 52.82
CA ALA A 33 -13.14 -48.18 53.46
C ALA A 33 -14.18 -49.26 53.84
N ALA A 34 -14.79 -49.10 55.02
CA ALA A 34 -15.82 -50.00 55.53
C ALA A 34 -17.14 -49.84 54.76
N GLY A 35 -17.91 -50.93 54.67
CA GLY A 35 -19.20 -50.99 53.96
C GLY A 35 -19.18 -51.95 52.77
N THR A 36 -20.34 -52.44 52.36
CA THR A 36 -20.49 -53.34 51.20
C THR A 36 -21.07 -52.60 49.99
N GLY A 37 -21.81 -51.51 50.23
CA GLY A 37 -22.36 -50.63 49.19
C GLY A 37 -21.38 -49.57 48.69
N PHE A 38 -21.54 -49.16 47.43
CA PHE A 38 -20.70 -48.13 46.79
C PHE A 38 -20.72 -46.80 47.55
N GLY A 39 -21.90 -46.34 47.99
CA GLY A 39 -22.07 -45.08 48.73
C GLY A 39 -21.43 -45.11 50.13
N GLU A 40 -21.53 -46.23 50.84
CA GLU A 40 -20.95 -46.40 52.18
C GLU A 40 -19.41 -46.37 52.12
N LYS A 41 -18.82 -47.07 51.15
CA LYS A 41 -17.37 -47.04 50.91
C LYS A 41 -16.87 -45.66 50.49
N LEU A 42 -17.68 -44.90 49.75
CA LEU A 42 -17.33 -43.55 49.35
C LEU A 42 -17.31 -42.59 50.54
N LEU A 43 -18.27 -42.72 51.47
CA LEU A 43 -18.30 -41.95 52.72
C LEU A 43 -17.15 -42.33 53.67
N GLY A 44 -16.79 -43.61 53.74
CA GLY A 44 -15.67 -44.11 54.54
C GLY A 44 -14.28 -43.76 53.99
N LEU A 45 -14.19 -43.27 52.74
CA LEU A 45 -12.93 -42.98 52.05
C LEU A 45 -12.11 -41.89 52.75
N GLY A 46 -12.79 -40.90 53.35
CA GLY A 46 -12.14 -39.83 54.12
C GLY A 46 -11.34 -40.35 55.32
N GLN A 47 -11.78 -41.46 55.93
CA GLN A 47 -11.13 -42.06 57.09
C GLN A 47 -9.93 -42.95 56.70
N THR A 48 -9.91 -43.49 55.48
CA THR A 48 -8.89 -44.42 54.99
C THR A 48 -7.84 -43.79 54.07
N ILE A 49 -8.05 -42.54 53.63
CA ILE A 49 -7.05 -41.76 52.86
C ILE A 49 -5.71 -41.70 53.60
N GLY A 50 -5.70 -41.38 54.90
CA GLY A 50 -4.43 -41.27 55.65
C GLY A 50 -3.62 -42.56 55.63
N ALA A 51 -4.29 -43.71 55.79
CA ALA A 51 -3.66 -45.03 55.74
C ALA A 51 -3.20 -45.42 54.33
N ALA A 52 -3.99 -45.08 53.29
CA ALA A 52 -3.63 -45.37 51.91
C ALA A 52 -2.36 -44.62 51.47
N PHE A 53 -2.21 -43.35 51.90
CA PHE A 53 -1.07 -42.49 51.57
C PHE A 53 0.14 -42.65 52.51
N ALA A 54 0.02 -43.42 53.58
CA ALA A 54 1.13 -43.68 54.53
C ALA A 54 2.33 -44.40 53.88
N SER A 55 2.10 -45.14 52.78
CA SER A 55 3.16 -45.79 52.01
C SER A 55 3.29 -45.15 50.63
N PHE A 56 4.54 -44.91 50.20
CA PHE A 56 4.80 -44.39 48.86
C PHE A 56 4.69 -45.47 47.77
N ALA A 57 5.01 -46.73 48.10
CA ALA A 57 4.97 -47.82 47.13
C ALA A 57 3.54 -48.12 46.64
N PRO A 58 3.33 -48.36 45.34
CA PRO A 58 2.04 -48.84 44.83
C PRO A 58 1.83 -50.30 45.24
N GLY A 59 0.63 -50.63 45.71
CA GLY A 59 0.27 -52.03 45.98
C GLY A 59 0.15 -52.84 44.68
N LEU A 60 0.18 -54.18 44.76
CA LEU A 60 0.07 -55.06 43.59
C LEU A 60 -1.38 -55.40 43.19
N VAL A 61 -2.37 -54.70 43.75
CA VAL A 61 -3.78 -55.04 43.55
C VAL A 61 -4.30 -54.47 42.23
N PRO A 62 -4.84 -55.30 41.31
CA PRO A 62 -5.24 -54.86 39.97
C PRO A 62 -6.28 -53.73 39.95
N PHE A 63 -7.21 -53.71 40.90
CA PHE A 63 -8.25 -52.69 40.99
C PHE A 63 -7.68 -51.28 41.20
N ASP A 64 -6.68 -51.12 42.08
CA ASP A 64 -6.06 -49.82 42.36
C ASP A 64 -5.31 -49.29 41.12
N TRP A 65 -4.63 -50.19 40.41
CA TRP A 65 -3.96 -49.86 39.15
C TRP A 65 -4.95 -49.44 38.06
N LEU A 66 -6.11 -50.09 37.97
CA LEU A 66 -7.17 -49.70 37.04
C LEU A 66 -7.65 -48.27 37.32
N VAL A 67 -7.93 -47.94 38.59
CA VAL A 67 -8.34 -46.58 39.01
C VAL A 67 -7.23 -45.56 38.70
N GLY A 68 -5.97 -45.91 38.93
CA GLY A 68 -4.81 -45.09 38.59
C GLY A 68 -4.67 -44.79 37.09
N ILE A 69 -4.77 -45.83 36.25
CA ILE A 69 -4.64 -45.70 34.78
C ILE A 69 -5.82 -44.90 34.21
N VAL A 70 -7.05 -45.22 34.61
CA VAL A 70 -8.25 -44.50 34.15
C VAL A 70 -8.19 -43.03 34.57
N GLY A 71 -7.79 -42.74 35.82
CA GLY A 71 -7.61 -41.38 36.31
C GLY A 71 -6.57 -40.58 35.53
N ALA A 72 -5.39 -41.17 35.28
CA ALA A 72 -4.35 -40.54 34.47
C ALA A 72 -4.78 -40.30 33.01
N ALA A 73 -5.49 -41.27 32.40
CA ALA A 73 -6.00 -41.16 31.04
C ALA A 73 -7.07 -40.07 30.92
N ALA A 74 -8.03 -40.02 31.85
CA ALA A 74 -9.06 -38.99 31.90
C ALA A 74 -8.46 -37.59 32.09
N PHE A 75 -7.47 -37.44 32.97
CA PHE A 75 -6.80 -36.16 33.19
C PHE A 75 -5.97 -35.72 31.97
N ARG A 76 -5.29 -36.66 31.31
CA ARG A 76 -4.57 -36.39 30.06
C ARG A 76 -5.51 -35.95 28.95
N LEU A 77 -6.69 -36.57 28.84
CA LEU A 77 -7.74 -36.19 27.90
C LEU A 77 -8.25 -34.77 28.19
N LEU A 78 -8.47 -34.43 29.46
CA LEU A 78 -8.89 -33.09 29.90
C LEU A 78 -7.86 -32.02 29.49
N ILE A 79 -6.57 -32.23 29.76
CA ILE A 79 -5.51 -31.30 29.34
C ILE A 79 -5.45 -31.19 27.82
N TYR A 80 -5.60 -32.31 27.10
CA TYR A 80 -5.60 -32.30 25.65
C TYR A 80 -6.72 -31.43 25.07
N PHE A 81 -7.96 -31.57 25.56
CA PHE A 81 -9.08 -30.72 25.16
C PHE A 81 -8.85 -29.25 25.53
N LYS A 82 -8.33 -28.97 26.74
CA LYS A 82 -8.02 -27.61 27.19
C LYS A 82 -6.90 -26.96 26.36
N SER A 83 -5.87 -27.73 25.97
CA SER A 83 -4.75 -27.26 25.16
C SER A 83 -5.15 -27.02 23.70
N LYS A 84 -6.04 -27.85 23.14
CA LYS A 84 -6.58 -27.62 21.78
C LYS A 84 -7.45 -26.38 21.70
N ASN A 85 -8.17 -26.07 22.77
CA ASN A 85 -9.03 -24.88 22.88
C ASN A 85 -8.30 -23.65 23.48
N ALA A 86 -6.99 -23.76 23.74
CA ALA A 86 -6.21 -22.65 24.28
C ALA A 86 -6.01 -21.60 23.18
N LYS A 87 -6.68 -20.46 23.32
CA LYS A 87 -6.42 -19.26 22.52
C LYS A 87 -4.97 -18.81 22.76
N LYS A 88 -4.25 -18.48 21.68
CA LYS A 88 -2.88 -17.97 21.74
C LYS A 88 -2.90 -16.50 22.16
N PHE A 89 -2.86 -16.24 23.45
CA PHE A 89 -2.71 -14.89 23.99
C PHE A 89 -1.23 -14.54 24.19
N ARG A 90 -0.85 -13.29 23.88
CA ARG A 90 0.40 -12.71 24.36
C ARG A 90 0.06 -12.00 25.67
N ARG A 91 0.27 -12.69 26.79
CA ARG A 91 0.04 -12.14 28.13
C ARG A 91 1.06 -11.04 28.41
N ASP A 92 0.65 -10.00 29.13
CA ASP A 92 1.51 -8.88 29.57
C ASP A 92 2.07 -8.05 28.38
N ALA A 93 1.32 -8.02 27.28
CA ALA A 93 1.65 -7.34 26.03
C ALA A 93 0.53 -6.40 25.56
N GLU A 94 -0.33 -5.95 26.49
CA GLU A 94 -1.54 -5.18 26.22
C GLU A 94 -1.21 -3.83 25.54
N TYR A 95 -0.07 -3.25 25.85
CA TYR A 95 0.42 -1.98 25.29
C TYR A 95 1.37 -2.16 24.09
N GLY A 96 1.45 -3.38 23.54
CA GLY A 96 2.36 -3.71 22.45
C GLY A 96 3.74 -4.17 22.94
N THR A 97 4.50 -4.79 22.03
CA THR A 97 5.85 -5.32 22.30
C THR A 97 6.91 -4.67 21.42
N ALA A 98 6.58 -3.53 20.83
CA ALA A 98 7.48 -2.79 19.97
C ALA A 98 8.65 -2.26 20.81
N ARG A 99 9.86 -2.49 20.33
CA ARG A 99 11.10 -1.95 20.89
C ARG A 99 12.05 -1.63 19.76
N TRP A 100 13.07 -0.82 20.05
CA TRP A 100 14.18 -0.64 19.14
C TRP A 100 14.84 -1.99 18.84
N GLY A 101 15.00 -2.27 17.55
CA GLY A 101 15.71 -3.44 17.07
C GLY A 101 17.22 -3.30 17.32
N ASN A 102 17.90 -4.42 17.42
CA ASN A 102 19.35 -4.49 17.45
C ASN A 102 19.88 -5.41 16.34
N GLU A 103 21.20 -5.47 16.18
CA GLU A 103 21.85 -6.29 15.15
C GLU A 103 21.46 -7.78 15.22
N LYS A 104 21.21 -8.32 16.42
CA LYS A 104 20.81 -9.73 16.56
C LYS A 104 19.41 -9.98 16.01
N ASP A 105 18.52 -8.98 16.08
CA ASP A 105 17.16 -9.09 15.58
C ASP A 105 17.13 -9.17 14.05
N ILE A 106 18.01 -8.45 13.34
CA ILE A 106 18.05 -8.43 11.89
C ILE A 106 18.84 -9.60 11.29
N LYS A 107 19.85 -10.12 12.01
CA LYS A 107 20.79 -11.14 11.54
C LYS A 107 20.15 -12.34 10.81
N PRO A 108 18.99 -12.90 11.24
CA PRO A 108 18.36 -14.01 10.52
C PRO A 108 17.83 -13.67 9.12
N PHE A 109 17.70 -12.37 8.81
CA PHE A 109 17.20 -11.84 7.55
C PHE A 109 18.32 -11.26 6.66
N VAL A 110 19.59 -11.39 7.05
CA VAL A 110 20.74 -10.90 6.29
C VAL A 110 21.31 -12.04 5.42
N ASP A 111 21.56 -11.77 4.15
CA ASP A 111 22.32 -12.65 3.27
C ASP A 111 23.83 -12.53 3.57
N PRO A 112 24.59 -13.65 3.65
CA PRO A 112 26.03 -13.60 3.87
C PRO A 112 26.80 -12.76 2.84
N LYS A 113 26.31 -12.71 1.59
CA LYS A 113 26.92 -11.90 0.55
C LYS A 113 26.35 -10.49 0.60
N PHE A 114 27.20 -9.50 0.89
CA PHE A 114 26.78 -8.10 1.07
C PHE A 114 25.88 -7.59 -0.05
N GLU A 115 26.30 -7.80 -1.31
CA GLU A 115 25.60 -7.36 -2.53
C GLU A 115 24.19 -7.95 -2.70
N ASN A 116 23.85 -9.03 -1.98
CA ASN A 116 22.52 -9.62 -2.03
C ASN A 116 21.55 -8.98 -1.02
N ASN A 117 21.93 -7.86 -0.41
CA ASN A 117 21.13 -7.20 0.61
C ASN A 117 20.75 -5.77 0.24
N MET A 118 19.53 -5.39 0.60
CA MET A 118 19.14 -3.99 0.76
C MET A 118 19.81 -3.41 2.01
N ILE A 119 20.46 -2.26 1.86
CA ILE A 119 21.04 -1.50 2.96
C ILE A 119 19.94 -0.69 3.62
N LEU A 120 19.74 -0.87 4.92
CA LEU A 120 18.76 -0.09 5.70
C LEU A 120 19.47 0.94 6.58
N THR A 121 20.54 0.52 7.26
CA THR A 121 21.39 1.38 8.10
C THR A 121 22.86 0.94 7.94
N ALA A 122 23.75 1.45 8.80
CA ALA A 122 25.14 0.99 8.85
C ALA A 122 25.26 -0.50 9.22
N THR A 123 24.39 -0.99 10.12
CA THR A 123 24.43 -2.34 10.69
C THR A 123 23.32 -3.24 10.17
N GLU A 124 22.12 -2.70 9.95
CA GLU A 124 20.95 -3.45 9.51
C GLU A 124 20.86 -3.56 7.99
N ARG A 125 20.64 -4.79 7.53
CA ARG A 125 20.52 -5.15 6.11
C ARG A 125 19.40 -6.16 5.94
N LEU A 126 18.78 -6.19 4.76
CA LEU A 126 17.72 -7.12 4.45
C LEU A 126 18.02 -7.90 3.18
N THR A 127 18.00 -9.22 3.26
CA THR A 127 18.21 -10.09 2.10
C THR A 127 17.19 -9.80 1.02
N MET A 128 17.67 -9.69 -0.22
CA MET A 128 16.82 -9.59 -1.41
C MET A 128 16.26 -10.97 -1.84
N ASN A 129 16.66 -12.05 -1.17
CA ASN A 129 16.14 -13.38 -1.44
C ASN A 129 14.71 -13.53 -0.89
N THR A 130 13.74 -13.63 -1.81
CA THR A 130 12.32 -13.83 -1.48
C THR A 130 11.99 -15.24 -0.99
N ARG A 131 12.92 -16.20 -1.13
CA ARG A 131 12.78 -17.60 -0.73
C ARG A 131 13.96 -18.05 0.16
N PRO A 132 14.09 -17.53 1.38
CA PRO A 132 15.11 -17.97 2.31
C PRO A 132 14.90 -19.42 2.75
N LYS A 133 15.98 -20.09 3.18
CA LYS A 133 15.94 -21.50 3.66
C LYS A 133 14.91 -21.73 4.76
N ASN A 134 14.71 -20.73 5.63
CA ASN A 134 13.62 -20.71 6.59
C ASN A 134 12.52 -19.78 6.07
N PRO A 135 11.36 -20.30 5.62
CA PRO A 135 10.26 -19.47 5.10
C PRO A 135 9.75 -18.42 6.10
N ALA A 136 9.90 -18.65 7.41
CA ALA A 136 9.52 -17.67 8.43
C ALA A 136 10.35 -16.37 8.37
N ASN A 137 11.50 -16.41 7.69
CA ASN A 137 12.40 -15.28 7.50
C ASN A 137 12.12 -14.50 6.21
N ALA A 138 11.17 -14.92 5.38
CA ALA A 138 10.77 -14.14 4.22
C ALA A 138 10.17 -12.80 4.68
N ARG A 139 10.64 -11.70 4.11
CA ARG A 139 10.19 -10.33 4.46
C ARG A 139 9.78 -9.58 3.21
N ASN A 140 8.90 -8.60 3.40
CA ASN A 140 8.56 -7.63 2.37
C ASN A 140 9.79 -6.79 2.05
N LEU A 141 10.11 -6.63 0.77
CA LEU A 141 11.28 -5.88 0.29
C LEU A 141 10.95 -4.42 -0.02
N ASN A 142 9.70 -3.99 0.17
CA ASN A 142 9.34 -2.59 0.04
C ASN A 142 9.87 -1.78 1.24
N PHE A 143 10.45 -0.62 0.94
CA PHE A 143 10.98 0.31 1.93
C PHE A 143 10.22 1.64 1.88
N CYS A 144 9.84 2.16 3.05
CA CYS A 144 9.28 3.49 3.20
C CYS A 144 10.21 4.33 4.10
N GLY A 145 10.88 5.31 3.50
CA GLY A 145 11.76 6.24 4.20
C GLY A 145 11.07 7.58 4.42
N ILE A 146 10.74 7.89 5.67
CA ILE A 146 10.12 9.17 6.06
C ILE A 146 11.22 10.12 6.54
N GLY A 147 11.22 11.34 6.02
CA GLY A 147 12.14 12.38 6.48
C GLY A 147 11.86 13.73 5.83
N SER A 148 12.23 14.81 6.52
CA SER A 148 12.07 16.19 6.03
C SER A 148 12.96 16.48 4.81
N SER A 149 12.71 17.61 4.15
CA SER A 149 13.64 18.10 3.11
C SER A 149 15.01 18.40 3.72
N GLY A 150 16.09 17.94 3.08
CA GLY A 150 17.45 18.07 3.59
C GLY A 150 17.92 16.95 4.53
N SER A 151 17.06 16.03 4.95
CA SER A 151 17.42 14.90 5.84
C SER A 151 18.36 13.85 5.21
N GLY A 152 18.80 14.06 3.98
CA GLY A 152 19.76 13.19 3.30
C GLY A 152 19.20 11.87 2.74
N LYS A 153 17.88 11.72 2.55
CA LYS A 153 17.24 10.51 1.97
C LYS A 153 17.96 9.98 0.72
N THR A 154 18.27 10.88 -0.23
CA THR A 154 18.98 10.53 -1.47
C THR A 154 20.42 10.08 -1.20
N ARG A 155 21.14 10.81 -0.34
CA ARG A 155 22.56 10.57 -0.08
C ARG A 155 22.81 9.32 0.76
N PHE A 156 22.01 9.11 1.81
CA PHE A 156 22.24 8.06 2.80
C PHE A 156 21.53 6.74 2.49
N TRP A 157 20.46 6.77 1.70
CA TRP A 157 19.72 5.55 1.35
C TRP A 157 19.78 5.25 -0.15
N LEU A 158 19.25 6.11 -1.02
CA LEU A 158 19.14 5.81 -2.45
C LEU A 158 20.52 5.63 -3.13
N THR A 159 21.48 6.52 -2.84
CA THR A 159 22.79 6.51 -3.49
C THR A 159 23.57 5.23 -3.18
N PRO A 160 23.70 4.79 -1.91
CA PRO A 160 24.29 3.48 -1.59
C PRO A 160 23.62 2.33 -2.32
N GLN A 161 22.28 2.33 -2.43
CA GLN A 161 21.53 1.29 -3.14
C GLN A 161 21.91 1.21 -4.64
N LEU A 162 22.05 2.35 -5.31
CA LEU A 162 22.46 2.40 -6.72
C LEU A 162 23.94 2.02 -6.90
N LEU A 163 24.79 2.40 -5.95
CA LEU A 163 26.23 2.07 -5.99
C LEU A 163 26.51 0.58 -5.73
N GLN A 164 25.54 -0.20 -5.23
CA GLN A 164 25.66 -1.66 -5.20
C GLN A 164 25.70 -2.27 -6.62
N ALA A 165 25.10 -1.62 -7.61
CA ALA A 165 25.04 -2.08 -9.01
C ALA A 165 24.62 -3.55 -9.19
N HIS A 166 23.73 -4.05 -8.33
CA HIS A 166 23.37 -5.48 -8.26
C HIS A 166 22.12 -5.85 -9.08
N SER A 167 21.33 -4.88 -9.56
CA SER A 167 20.01 -5.12 -10.18
C SER A 167 19.65 -4.03 -11.18
N SER A 168 18.65 -4.28 -12.03
CA SER A 168 18.03 -3.23 -12.83
C SER A 168 17.35 -2.19 -11.94
N TYR A 169 17.56 -0.91 -12.25
CA TYR A 169 17.01 0.21 -11.49
C TYR A 169 16.04 1.03 -12.33
N VAL A 170 14.90 1.39 -11.73
CA VAL A 170 14.00 2.42 -12.23
C VAL A 170 13.94 3.50 -11.17
N VAL A 171 14.41 4.71 -11.50
CA VAL A 171 14.56 5.80 -10.54
C VAL A 171 13.74 6.98 -11.00
N VAL A 172 12.84 7.44 -10.14
CA VAL A 172 12.15 8.72 -10.30
C VAL A 172 13.06 9.78 -9.67
N ASP A 173 13.61 10.68 -10.49
CA ASP A 173 14.53 11.74 -10.07
C ASP A 173 13.96 13.14 -10.39
N PRO A 174 13.06 13.68 -9.54
CA PRO A 174 12.42 14.96 -9.78
C PRO A 174 13.40 16.14 -9.86
N LYS A 175 14.59 16.01 -9.26
CA LYS A 175 15.63 17.06 -9.23
C LYS A 175 16.68 16.90 -10.34
N GLY A 176 16.67 15.78 -11.08
CA GLY A 176 17.67 15.47 -12.11
C GLY A 176 19.11 15.29 -11.57
N SER A 177 19.29 15.20 -10.26
CA SER A 177 20.61 15.22 -9.62
C SER A 177 21.22 13.83 -9.44
N VAL A 178 20.39 12.78 -9.41
CA VAL A 178 20.83 11.41 -9.11
C VAL A 178 21.63 10.86 -10.28
N LEU A 179 21.17 11.09 -11.51
CA LEU A 179 21.89 10.63 -12.70
C LEU A 179 23.29 11.23 -12.79
N GLY A 180 23.46 12.52 -12.48
CA GLY A 180 24.78 13.16 -12.43
C GLY A 180 25.70 12.59 -11.35
N GLN A 181 25.15 12.15 -10.22
CA GLN A 181 25.92 11.58 -9.10
C GLN A 181 26.43 10.17 -9.37
N VAL A 182 25.60 9.28 -9.94
CA VAL A 182 25.94 7.84 -10.06
C VAL A 182 25.96 7.31 -11.50
N GLY A 183 25.55 8.09 -12.50
CA GLY A 183 25.42 7.65 -13.89
C GLY A 183 26.73 7.14 -14.47
N ALA A 184 27.82 7.88 -14.31
CA ALA A 184 29.14 7.48 -14.79
C ALA A 184 29.66 6.19 -14.11
N PHE A 185 29.29 5.95 -12.86
CA PHE A 185 29.60 4.69 -12.18
C PHE A 185 28.80 3.52 -12.78
N LEU A 186 27.49 3.70 -12.98
CA LEU A 186 26.63 2.67 -13.56
C LEU A 186 27.04 2.32 -15.00
N GLN A 187 27.39 3.32 -15.83
CA GLN A 187 27.92 3.10 -17.18
C GLN A 187 29.20 2.25 -17.16
N ARG A 188 30.14 2.55 -16.25
CA ARG A 188 31.36 1.76 -16.08
C ARG A 188 31.10 0.33 -15.60
N ARG A 189 29.98 0.11 -14.91
CA ARG A 189 29.48 -1.23 -14.53
C ARG A 189 28.72 -1.94 -15.65
N GLY A 190 28.63 -1.36 -16.85
CA GLY A 190 27.97 -1.95 -18.01
C GLY A 190 26.46 -1.71 -18.09
N TYR A 191 25.90 -0.80 -17.29
CA TYR A 191 24.48 -0.49 -17.35
C TYR A 191 24.13 0.31 -18.59
N GLN A 192 23.05 -0.09 -19.27
CA GLN A 192 22.39 0.74 -20.26
C GLN A 192 21.50 1.76 -19.57
N ILE A 193 21.92 3.02 -19.59
CA ILE A 193 21.14 4.12 -19.02
C ILE A 193 20.17 4.64 -20.07
N LYS A 194 18.88 4.65 -19.71
CA LYS A 194 17.83 5.33 -20.48
C LYS A 194 17.17 6.38 -19.60
N VAL A 195 16.93 7.56 -20.14
CA VAL A 195 16.36 8.70 -19.42
C VAL A 195 15.01 9.04 -20.01
N PHE A 196 13.95 8.96 -19.22
CA PHE A 196 12.66 9.52 -19.60
C PHE A 196 12.57 10.96 -19.08
N ASN A 197 12.88 11.91 -19.95
CA ASN A 197 12.85 13.34 -19.64
C ASN A 197 11.53 13.95 -20.13
N SER A 198 10.71 14.44 -19.20
CA SER A 198 9.42 15.08 -19.47
C SER A 198 9.51 16.61 -19.63
N ILE A 199 10.70 17.20 -19.45
CA ILE A 199 10.95 18.64 -19.61
C ILE A 199 11.59 18.90 -20.98
N ASP A 200 12.70 18.21 -21.26
CA ASP A 200 13.45 18.34 -22.51
C ASP A 200 13.41 17.01 -23.27
N PHE A 201 12.45 16.90 -24.19
CA PHE A 201 12.22 15.69 -24.97
C PHE A 201 13.41 15.32 -25.86
N SER A 202 14.24 16.30 -26.28
CA SER A 202 15.43 16.04 -27.11
C SER A 202 16.46 15.17 -26.38
N LYS A 203 16.45 15.20 -25.04
CA LYS A 203 17.31 14.40 -24.16
C LYS A 203 16.61 13.17 -23.57
N SER A 204 15.40 12.86 -24.03
CA SER A 204 14.61 11.74 -23.56
C SER A 204 14.88 10.49 -24.40
N MET A 205 14.53 9.32 -23.86
CA MET A 205 14.68 8.03 -24.53
C MET A 205 13.64 7.77 -25.63
N HIS A 206 12.83 8.78 -25.97
CA HIS A 206 11.76 8.69 -26.97
C HIS A 206 10.79 7.52 -26.72
N TYR A 207 10.32 7.41 -25.47
CA TYR A 207 9.40 6.35 -25.06
C TYR A 207 8.05 6.46 -25.79
N ASN A 208 7.67 5.39 -26.49
CA ASN A 208 6.34 5.23 -27.06
C ASN A 208 5.61 4.04 -26.40
N PRO A 209 4.57 4.27 -25.58
CA PRO A 209 3.87 3.19 -24.90
C PRO A 209 3.13 2.24 -25.86
N LEU A 210 2.72 2.74 -27.04
CA LEU A 210 2.00 1.96 -28.04
C LEU A 210 2.88 0.85 -28.64
N SER A 211 4.22 1.00 -28.61
CA SER A 211 5.16 -0.02 -29.08
C SER A 211 5.16 -1.32 -28.25
N TYR A 212 4.55 -1.30 -27.06
CA TYR A 212 4.46 -2.45 -26.17
C TYR A 212 3.11 -3.19 -26.26
N ILE A 213 2.16 -2.67 -27.04
CA ILE A 213 0.83 -3.27 -27.21
C ILE A 213 0.90 -4.34 -28.30
N ARG A 214 0.55 -5.59 -27.94
CA ARG A 214 0.60 -6.72 -28.89
C ARG A 214 -0.77 -7.35 -29.16
N ASN A 215 -1.72 -7.16 -28.26
CA ASN A 215 -3.03 -7.81 -28.29
C ASN A 215 -4.09 -6.91 -27.62
N GLU A 216 -5.35 -7.33 -27.69
CA GLU A 216 -6.50 -6.62 -27.14
C GLU A 216 -6.44 -6.46 -25.60
N ALA A 217 -5.86 -7.43 -24.89
CA ALA A 217 -5.72 -7.35 -23.44
C ALA A 217 -4.71 -6.26 -23.03
N ASP A 218 -3.66 -6.05 -23.82
CA ASP A 218 -2.69 -4.97 -23.60
C ASP A 218 -3.31 -3.59 -23.86
N ILE A 219 -4.21 -3.48 -24.85
CA ILE A 219 -5.00 -2.25 -25.08
C ILE A 219 -5.82 -1.91 -23.84
N LEU A 220 -6.58 -2.88 -23.32
CA LEU A 220 -7.41 -2.67 -22.13
C LEU A 220 -6.56 -2.25 -20.92
N LYS A 221 -5.40 -2.90 -20.70
CA LYS A 221 -4.48 -2.51 -19.62
C LYS A 221 -3.96 -1.09 -19.80
N PHE A 222 -3.55 -0.71 -21.01
CA PHE A 222 -3.05 0.62 -21.30
C PHE A 222 -4.13 1.69 -21.13
N VAL A 223 -5.33 1.46 -21.67
CA VAL A 223 -6.48 2.38 -21.55
C VAL A 223 -6.87 2.57 -20.08
N ASN A 224 -6.94 1.49 -19.30
CA ASN A 224 -7.21 1.57 -17.87
C ASN A 224 -6.13 2.39 -17.15
N ALA A 225 -4.85 2.14 -17.43
CA ALA A 225 -3.76 2.92 -16.85
C ALA A 225 -3.84 4.40 -17.23
N LEU A 226 -4.16 4.72 -18.49
CA LEU A 226 -4.32 6.10 -18.96
C LEU A 226 -5.46 6.81 -18.21
N ILE A 227 -6.65 6.23 -18.21
CA ILE A 227 -7.85 6.80 -17.57
C ILE A 227 -7.66 6.95 -16.05
N THR A 228 -7.06 5.96 -15.38
CA THR A 228 -6.82 6.04 -13.94
C THR A 228 -5.85 7.16 -13.57
N ASN A 229 -4.84 7.44 -14.41
CA ASN A 229 -3.87 8.51 -14.14
C ASN A 229 -4.33 9.91 -14.59
N THR A 230 -5.35 10.02 -15.45
CA THR A 230 -5.96 11.31 -15.84
C THR A 230 -7.16 11.70 -15.00
N LYS A 231 -7.74 10.74 -14.25
CA LYS A 231 -8.71 11.00 -13.19
C LYS A 231 -7.99 11.73 -12.04
N GLY A 232 -8.23 13.03 -11.91
CA GLY A 232 -7.77 13.79 -10.74
C GLY A 232 -8.39 13.27 -9.44
N GLU A 233 -7.85 13.68 -8.29
CA GLU A 233 -8.24 13.24 -6.93
C GLU A 233 -9.67 13.63 -6.47
N GLY A 234 -10.54 14.04 -7.40
CA GLY A 234 -11.92 14.43 -7.12
C GLY A 234 -12.89 13.24 -7.01
N LYS A 235 -14.14 13.53 -6.60
CA LYS A 235 -15.24 12.55 -6.55
C LYS A 235 -15.31 11.73 -7.84
N GLU A 236 -15.55 10.42 -7.69
CA GLU A 236 -15.72 9.50 -8.82
C GLU A 236 -16.65 10.12 -9.86
N GLY A 237 -16.10 10.39 -11.05
CA GLY A 237 -16.90 10.81 -12.19
C GLY A 237 -17.90 9.71 -12.55
N ASP A 238 -19.06 10.11 -13.10
CA ASP A 238 -20.13 9.17 -13.43
C ASP A 238 -19.59 7.96 -14.26
N PRO A 239 -19.84 6.71 -13.80
CA PRO A 239 -19.38 5.49 -14.45
C PRO A 239 -19.72 5.39 -15.93
N PHE A 240 -20.80 6.04 -16.36
CA PHE A 240 -21.17 6.12 -17.78
C PHE A 240 -20.06 6.77 -18.61
N TRP A 241 -19.53 7.93 -18.20
CA TRP A 241 -18.47 8.62 -18.94
C TRP A 241 -17.17 7.82 -18.97
N THR A 242 -16.83 7.17 -17.84
CA THR A 242 -15.65 6.30 -17.78
C THR A 242 -15.77 5.15 -18.78
N LYS A 243 -16.95 4.51 -18.86
CA LYS A 243 -17.19 3.39 -19.79
C LYS A 243 -17.13 3.85 -21.25
N ALA A 244 -17.75 4.98 -21.57
CA ALA A 244 -17.71 5.54 -22.92
C ALA A 244 -16.28 5.94 -23.32
N GLU A 245 -15.50 6.56 -22.42
CA GLU A 245 -14.09 6.91 -22.66
C GLU A 245 -13.24 5.64 -22.89
N THR A 246 -13.49 4.60 -22.10
CA THR A 246 -12.82 3.30 -22.25
C THR A 246 -13.11 2.69 -23.62
N LEU A 247 -14.39 2.66 -24.05
CA LEU A 247 -14.78 2.12 -25.36
C LEU A 247 -14.12 2.91 -26.49
N LEU A 248 -14.10 4.24 -26.39
CA LEU A 248 -13.50 5.11 -27.39
C LEU A 248 -11.99 4.87 -27.49
N TYR A 249 -11.25 4.96 -26.39
CA TYR A 249 -9.80 4.75 -26.40
C TYR A 249 -9.43 3.34 -26.85
N CYS A 250 -10.19 2.32 -26.46
CA CYS A 250 -9.96 0.95 -26.96
C CYS A 250 -10.15 0.88 -28.48
N ALA A 251 -11.17 1.53 -29.03
CA ALA A 251 -11.42 1.55 -30.46
C ALA A 251 -10.30 2.26 -31.23
N LEU A 252 -9.93 3.47 -30.82
CA LEU A 252 -8.92 4.29 -31.49
C LEU A 252 -7.54 3.63 -31.44
N ILE A 253 -7.12 3.16 -30.27
CA ILE A 253 -5.81 2.52 -30.12
C ILE A 253 -5.75 1.20 -30.89
N ALA A 254 -6.84 0.43 -30.91
CA ALA A 254 -6.89 -0.79 -31.72
C ALA A 254 -6.78 -0.49 -33.22
N TYR A 255 -7.42 0.59 -33.69
CA TYR A 255 -7.27 1.04 -35.08
C TYR A 255 -5.81 1.38 -35.37
N ILE A 256 -5.19 2.23 -34.54
CA ILE A 256 -3.81 2.68 -34.70
C ILE A 256 -2.84 1.49 -34.75
N ILE A 257 -2.95 0.55 -33.81
CA ILE A 257 -2.01 -0.57 -33.68
C ILE A 257 -2.19 -1.63 -34.77
N PHE A 258 -3.44 -2.02 -35.08
CA PHE A 258 -3.70 -3.18 -35.95
C PHE A 258 -3.99 -2.83 -37.40
N GLU A 259 -4.40 -1.59 -37.70
CA GLU A 259 -4.75 -1.15 -39.05
C GLU A 259 -3.90 0.02 -39.53
N GLY A 260 -3.37 0.84 -38.61
CA GLY A 260 -2.49 1.96 -38.92
C GLY A 260 -1.09 1.52 -39.39
N PRO A 261 -0.45 2.32 -40.26
CA PRO A 261 0.93 2.08 -40.68
C PRO A 261 1.89 2.27 -39.48
N ALA A 262 3.11 1.76 -39.59
CA ALA A 262 4.02 1.66 -38.44
C ALA A 262 4.42 3.03 -37.86
N GLU A 263 4.56 4.03 -38.73
CA GLU A 263 4.87 5.42 -38.42
C GLU A 263 3.78 6.12 -37.58
N ASP A 264 2.51 5.75 -37.78
CA ASP A 264 1.35 6.33 -37.10
C ASP A 264 1.04 5.65 -35.75
N ARG A 265 1.83 4.64 -35.35
CA ARG A 265 1.62 3.90 -34.10
C ARG A 265 2.15 4.64 -32.88
N ASN A 266 1.72 5.88 -32.70
CA ASN A 266 2.20 6.77 -31.65
C ASN A 266 1.06 7.56 -30.97
N MET A 267 1.37 8.19 -29.84
CA MET A 267 0.37 8.93 -29.06
C MET A 267 -0.13 10.20 -29.76
N ASN A 268 0.64 10.80 -30.67
CA ASN A 268 0.19 11.99 -31.40
C ASN A 268 -0.97 11.63 -32.32
N THR A 269 -0.89 10.50 -33.04
CA THR A 269 -1.99 10.01 -33.87
C THR A 269 -3.27 9.78 -33.06
N LEU A 270 -3.15 9.27 -31.82
CA LEU A 270 -4.31 9.15 -30.93
C LEU A 270 -4.92 10.51 -30.59
N VAL A 271 -4.08 11.51 -30.27
CA VAL A 271 -4.51 12.88 -30.00
C VAL A 271 -5.17 13.50 -31.24
N ASP A 272 -4.58 13.35 -32.42
CA ASP A 272 -5.09 13.88 -33.68
C ASP A 272 -6.45 13.27 -34.03
N MET A 273 -6.60 11.95 -33.84
CA MET A 273 -7.89 11.28 -34.02
C MET A 273 -8.94 11.82 -33.04
N ILE A 274 -8.61 11.98 -31.75
CA ILE A 274 -9.55 12.55 -30.76
C ILE A 274 -9.93 13.99 -31.13
N SER A 275 -8.96 14.81 -31.53
CA SER A 275 -9.19 16.19 -31.94
C SER A 275 -10.03 16.31 -33.22
N GLY A 276 -9.91 15.34 -34.13
CA GLY A 276 -10.71 15.26 -35.36
C GLY A 276 -12.14 14.73 -35.17
N MET A 277 -12.52 14.29 -33.96
CA MET A 277 -13.87 13.81 -33.67
C MET A 277 -14.85 14.95 -33.42
N GLU A 278 -15.08 15.78 -34.43
CA GLU A 278 -16.09 16.84 -34.34
C GLU A 278 -17.52 16.27 -34.26
N VAL A 279 -18.38 16.96 -33.52
CA VAL A 279 -19.79 16.60 -33.37
C VAL A 279 -20.65 17.84 -33.64
N LYS A 280 -21.60 17.73 -34.57
CA LYS A 280 -22.60 18.77 -34.84
C LYS A 280 -23.92 18.39 -34.17
N GLU A 281 -24.54 19.33 -33.46
CA GLU A 281 -25.80 19.10 -32.73
C GLU A 281 -27.02 19.13 -33.66
N ASP A 282 -26.94 19.93 -34.73
CA ASP A 282 -28.06 20.15 -35.65
C ASP A 282 -28.16 19.12 -36.78
N ASP A 283 -27.18 18.20 -36.88
CA ASP A 283 -27.13 17.16 -37.91
C ASP A 283 -26.70 15.82 -37.29
N GLU A 284 -27.69 15.01 -36.92
CA GLU A 284 -27.46 13.67 -36.35
C GLU A 284 -26.77 12.71 -37.34
N ASN A 285 -26.84 12.99 -38.65
CA ASN A 285 -26.20 12.19 -39.69
C ASN A 285 -24.80 12.67 -40.05
N TYR A 286 -24.32 13.74 -39.40
CA TYR A 286 -22.96 14.23 -39.61
C TYR A 286 -21.94 13.18 -39.19
N LYS A 287 -20.97 12.91 -40.08
CA LYS A 287 -19.85 12.02 -39.84
C LYS A 287 -18.55 12.81 -39.89
N ASN A 288 -17.73 12.68 -38.86
CA ASN A 288 -16.39 13.23 -38.86
C ASN A 288 -15.39 12.27 -39.54
N ALA A 289 -14.13 12.71 -39.68
CA ALA A 289 -13.09 11.91 -40.33
C ALA A 289 -12.91 10.52 -39.70
N VAL A 290 -12.98 10.43 -38.37
CA VAL A 290 -12.86 9.17 -37.63
C VAL A 290 -14.05 8.26 -37.90
N ASP A 291 -15.28 8.79 -37.96
CA ASP A 291 -16.47 8.01 -38.33
C ASP A 291 -16.30 7.37 -39.73
N TYR A 292 -15.82 8.12 -40.72
CA TYR A 292 -15.54 7.58 -42.05
C TYR A 292 -14.43 6.51 -42.04
N MET A 293 -13.39 6.68 -41.22
CA MET A 293 -12.33 5.67 -41.05
C MET A 293 -12.88 4.35 -40.51
N PHE A 294 -13.74 4.41 -39.49
CA PHE A 294 -14.37 3.21 -38.93
C PHE A 294 -15.42 2.59 -39.85
N ASP A 295 -16.16 3.38 -40.63
CA ASP A 295 -17.06 2.86 -41.67
C ASP A 295 -16.28 2.09 -42.75
N GLY A 296 -15.16 2.66 -43.22
CA GLY A 296 -14.28 2.00 -44.18
C GLY A 296 -13.64 0.72 -43.63
N LEU A 297 -13.27 0.71 -42.35
CA LEU A 297 -12.79 -0.49 -41.69
C LEU A 297 -13.91 -1.52 -41.50
N ALA A 298 -15.11 -1.13 -41.11
CA ALA A 298 -16.25 -2.02 -40.92
C ALA A 298 -16.67 -2.72 -42.23
N LYS A 299 -16.53 -2.04 -43.38
CA LYS A 299 -16.75 -2.66 -44.71
C LYS A 299 -15.74 -3.77 -45.03
N ARG A 300 -14.48 -3.62 -44.59
CA ARG A 300 -13.40 -4.59 -44.86
C ARG A 300 -13.34 -5.71 -43.81
N LYS A 301 -13.49 -5.36 -42.54
CA LYS A 301 -13.34 -6.23 -41.37
C LYS A 301 -14.40 -5.88 -40.31
N PRO A 302 -15.67 -6.29 -40.50
CA PRO A 302 -16.77 -5.91 -39.61
C PRO A 302 -16.62 -6.43 -38.18
N ASP A 303 -15.89 -7.55 -38.02
CA ASP A 303 -15.75 -8.27 -36.75
C ASP A 303 -14.47 -7.95 -35.96
N CYS A 304 -13.64 -7.03 -36.44
CA CYS A 304 -12.43 -6.68 -35.71
C CYS A 304 -12.74 -5.92 -34.41
N PHE A 305 -11.84 -6.04 -33.44
CA PHE A 305 -12.01 -5.44 -32.12
C PHE A 305 -12.26 -3.93 -32.18
N ALA A 306 -11.51 -3.20 -33.02
CA ALA A 306 -11.64 -1.75 -33.17
C ALA A 306 -13.08 -1.35 -33.56
N VAL A 307 -13.66 -1.98 -34.59
CA VAL A 307 -15.03 -1.72 -35.06
C VAL A 307 -16.06 -2.08 -34.00
N LYS A 308 -15.89 -3.22 -33.32
CA LYS A 308 -16.80 -3.65 -32.24
C LYS A 308 -16.82 -2.65 -31.08
N GLN A 309 -15.67 -2.13 -30.66
CA GLN A 309 -15.61 -1.13 -29.59
C GLN A 309 -16.18 0.22 -30.04
N TYR A 310 -15.87 0.66 -31.26
CA TYR A 310 -16.39 1.92 -31.79
C TYR A 310 -17.92 1.92 -31.94
N ARG A 311 -18.49 0.81 -32.43
CA ARG A 311 -19.94 0.65 -32.53
C ARG A 311 -20.60 0.71 -31.14
N LYS A 312 -20.03 0.03 -30.15
CA LYS A 312 -20.51 0.10 -28.75
C LYS A 312 -20.42 1.51 -28.20
N PHE A 313 -19.32 2.22 -28.47
CA PHE A 313 -19.16 3.62 -28.10
C PHE A 313 -20.30 4.47 -28.69
N LYS A 314 -20.50 4.48 -30.02
CA LYS A 314 -21.54 5.29 -30.68
C LYS A 314 -22.95 4.96 -30.18
N LEU A 315 -23.25 3.69 -29.90
CA LEU A 315 -24.54 3.28 -29.29
C LEU A 315 -24.71 3.84 -27.88
N SER A 316 -23.64 3.88 -27.09
CA SER A 316 -23.68 4.37 -25.72
C SER A 316 -23.64 5.90 -25.61
N SER A 317 -22.97 6.58 -26.53
CA SER A 317 -22.53 7.96 -26.32
C SER A 317 -23.41 9.04 -26.93
N GLY A 318 -24.46 8.74 -27.71
CA GLY A 318 -25.36 9.75 -28.31
C GLY A 318 -24.66 10.95 -29.00
N VAL A 319 -25.40 11.95 -29.48
CA VAL A 319 -24.78 13.18 -30.04
C VAL A 319 -24.34 14.11 -28.89
N VAL A 320 -25.24 14.36 -27.93
CA VAL A 320 -25.01 15.25 -26.77
C VAL A 320 -23.93 14.72 -25.82
N CYS A 321 -23.90 13.40 -25.59
CA CYS A 321 -22.93 12.80 -24.68
C CYS A 321 -21.52 12.70 -25.34
N SER A 322 -21.41 12.46 -26.65
CA SER A 322 -20.11 12.44 -27.35
C SER A 322 -19.37 13.78 -27.25
N LYS A 323 -20.07 14.91 -27.43
CA LYS A 323 -19.47 16.25 -27.30
C LYS A 323 -19.03 16.58 -25.88
N ARG A 324 -19.84 16.25 -24.86
CA ARG A 324 -19.44 16.41 -23.43
C ARG A 324 -18.22 15.57 -23.10
N LEU A 325 -18.15 14.34 -23.60
CA LEU A 325 -17.03 13.44 -23.39
C LEU A 325 -15.75 13.95 -24.05
N LEU A 326 -15.82 14.43 -25.29
CA LEU A 326 -14.69 15.06 -26.00
C LEU A 326 -14.22 16.33 -25.29
N ASN A 327 -15.14 17.21 -24.88
CA ASN A 327 -14.80 18.43 -24.14
C ASN A 327 -14.18 18.11 -22.77
N GLN A 328 -14.60 17.02 -22.11
CA GLN A 328 -14.02 16.58 -20.85
C GLN A 328 -12.65 15.91 -21.04
N ALA A 329 -12.50 15.06 -22.07
CA ALA A 329 -11.26 14.39 -22.42
C ALA A 329 -10.20 15.41 -22.87
N VAL A 330 -10.52 16.30 -23.81
CA VAL A 330 -9.59 17.34 -24.30
C VAL A 330 -9.37 18.42 -23.24
N GLY A 331 -10.42 18.85 -22.53
CA GLY A 331 -10.35 19.95 -21.55
C GLY A 331 -9.65 19.60 -20.23
N LYS A 332 -9.60 18.32 -19.84
CA LYS A 332 -8.87 17.85 -18.64
C LYS A 332 -7.55 17.14 -18.96
N SER A 333 -7.45 16.41 -20.07
CA SER A 333 -6.27 15.56 -20.38
C SER A 333 -5.11 16.34 -21.02
N LEU A 334 -5.38 17.48 -21.68
CA LEU A 334 -4.38 18.19 -22.50
C LEU A 334 -4.05 19.62 -22.06
N ARG A 335 -4.46 20.04 -20.85
CA ARG A 335 -3.71 21.13 -20.20
C ARG A 335 -2.33 20.59 -19.84
N THR A 336 -1.37 20.78 -20.76
CA THR A 336 -0.04 21.20 -20.32
C THR A 336 -0.26 22.27 -19.24
N HIS A 337 0.45 22.17 -18.13
CA HIS A 337 0.42 23.14 -17.04
C HIS A 337 0.93 24.51 -17.55
N ASN A 338 0.17 25.17 -18.43
CA ASN A 338 0.28 26.60 -18.65
C ASN A 338 -0.39 27.26 -17.45
N LEU A 339 0.45 27.75 -16.54
CA LEU A 339 0.07 28.67 -15.49
C LEU A 339 -0.68 29.84 -16.13
N LYS A 340 -2.01 29.84 -16.04
CA LYS A 340 -2.78 31.06 -16.23
C LYS A 340 -2.46 31.96 -15.04
N THR A 341 -1.78 33.08 -15.29
CA THR A 341 -1.70 34.20 -14.35
C THR A 341 -3.10 34.66 -14.01
N LYS A 342 -3.55 34.42 -12.78
CA LYS A 342 -4.75 35.04 -12.23
C LYS A 342 -4.40 36.48 -11.83
N LYS A 343 -4.69 37.45 -12.70
CA LYS A 343 -4.97 38.82 -12.25
C LYS A 343 -6.45 38.89 -11.88
N GLY A 344 -6.73 39.24 -10.63
CA GLY A 344 -8.07 39.47 -10.12
C GLY A 344 -7.99 40.25 -8.81
N ALA A 345 -7.70 41.55 -8.90
CA ALA A 345 -7.95 42.47 -7.81
C ALA A 345 -9.47 42.64 -7.65
N GLN A 346 -10.02 42.26 -6.49
CA GLN A 346 -11.39 42.59 -6.12
C GLN A 346 -11.42 43.89 -5.32
N VAL A 347 -12.28 44.80 -5.76
CA VAL A 347 -12.54 46.13 -5.21
C VAL A 347 -13.29 45.99 -3.87
N MET A 348 -12.74 46.53 -2.78
CA MET A 348 -13.39 46.56 -1.45
C MET A 348 -14.45 47.65 -1.34
N ARG A 349 -15.63 47.33 -0.80
CA ARG A 349 -16.63 48.29 -0.30
C ARG A 349 -16.35 48.59 1.18
N LYS A 350 -16.24 49.87 1.55
CA LYS A 350 -15.98 50.35 2.93
C LYS A 350 -17.26 50.29 3.79
N ASN A 351 -17.19 49.58 4.92
CA ASN A 351 -18.01 49.69 6.17
C ASN A 351 -18.70 48.41 6.72
N GLU A 352 -18.34 47.20 6.32
CA GLU A 352 -18.74 45.98 7.05
C GLU A 352 -17.63 45.51 8.01
N LYS A 353 -17.99 45.15 9.25
CA LYS A 353 -17.04 44.57 10.23
C LYS A 353 -16.56 43.21 9.72
N ILE A 354 -15.26 43.02 9.65
CA ILE A 354 -14.63 41.78 9.17
C ILE A 354 -14.36 40.82 10.32
N THR A 355 -14.44 39.53 10.03
CA THR A 355 -13.85 38.48 10.86
C THR A 355 -12.43 38.23 10.35
N ALA A 356 -11.44 38.75 11.06
CA ALA A 356 -10.03 38.57 10.70
C ALA A 356 -9.52 37.20 11.15
N LEU A 357 -9.08 36.37 10.19
CA LEU A 357 -8.40 35.11 10.47
C LEU A 357 -6.91 35.32 10.26
N TYR A 358 -6.10 34.96 11.26
CA TYR A 358 -4.66 35.26 11.27
C TYR A 358 -3.86 33.95 11.16
N GLU A 359 -3.12 33.79 10.07
CA GLU A 359 -2.18 32.69 9.87
C GLU A 359 -0.76 33.15 10.17
N ARG A 360 0.06 32.26 10.71
CA ARG A 360 1.47 32.55 10.97
C ARG A 360 2.36 31.57 10.24
N LEU A 361 3.32 32.09 9.48
CA LEU A 361 4.34 31.25 8.86
C LEU A 361 5.15 30.52 9.94
N SER A 362 5.38 29.22 9.70
CA SER A 362 6.29 28.45 10.54
C SER A 362 7.73 28.88 10.27
N ARG A 363 8.57 28.92 11.31
CA ARG A 363 10.00 29.27 11.21
C ARG A 363 10.77 28.39 10.20
N ASP A 364 10.26 27.21 9.89
CA ASP A 364 10.87 26.25 8.96
C ASP A 364 10.58 26.53 7.46
N ASP A 365 9.64 27.43 7.18
CA ASP A 365 9.29 27.86 5.82
C ASP A 365 10.06 29.13 5.40
N PHE A 366 10.91 29.67 6.29
CA PHE A 366 11.74 30.81 5.99
C PHE A 366 12.90 30.44 5.05
N GLY A 367 12.87 31.01 3.84
CA GLY A 367 14.01 31.02 2.92
C GLY A 367 14.14 29.82 1.98
N LYS A 368 13.03 29.14 1.62
CA LYS A 368 13.09 28.02 0.67
C LYS A 368 12.49 28.24 -0.71
N ASP A 369 11.83 29.35 -0.97
CA ASP A 369 11.29 29.63 -2.30
C ASP A 369 11.61 31.08 -2.71
N ASP A 370 12.60 31.25 -3.59
CA ASP A 370 12.76 32.47 -4.41
C ASP A 370 11.66 32.56 -5.52
N ASP A 371 10.69 31.64 -5.50
CA ASP A 371 9.53 31.67 -6.37
C ASP A 371 8.36 32.40 -5.65
N GLN A 372 8.26 33.70 -5.91
CA GLN A 372 7.27 34.65 -5.36
C GLN A 372 5.77 34.30 -5.49
N GLN A 373 5.35 33.07 -5.81
CA GLN A 373 3.94 32.79 -6.15
C GLN A 373 3.36 31.44 -5.70
N ARG A 374 3.93 30.75 -4.70
CA ARG A 374 3.24 29.59 -4.06
C ARG A 374 3.04 29.82 -2.57
N GLU A 375 1.78 29.79 -2.16
CA GLU A 375 1.39 29.82 -0.75
C GLU A 375 1.90 28.55 -0.04
N SER A 376 2.53 28.69 1.13
CA SER A 376 3.06 27.55 1.89
C SER A 376 1.93 26.58 2.24
N ASN A 377 2.19 25.27 2.13
CA ASN A 377 1.26 24.22 2.57
C ASN A 377 0.85 24.40 4.05
N SER A 378 1.72 24.98 4.88
CA SER A 378 1.41 25.31 6.27
C SER A 378 0.32 26.37 6.36
N ILE A 379 0.41 27.42 5.53
CA ILE A 379 -0.60 28.47 5.44
C ILE A 379 -1.92 27.93 4.89
N SER A 380 -1.88 27.14 3.82
CA SER A 380 -3.11 26.54 3.26
C SER A 380 -3.86 25.68 4.27
N ASN A 381 -3.14 24.90 5.10
CA ASN A 381 -3.75 24.10 6.17
C ASN A 381 -4.28 24.97 7.31
N GLN A 382 -3.57 26.02 7.71
CA GLN A 382 -4.04 26.95 8.73
C GLN A 382 -5.31 27.67 8.29
N LYS A 383 -5.39 28.11 7.03
CA LYS A 383 -6.60 28.72 6.46
C LYS A 383 -7.79 27.78 6.54
N ALA A 384 -7.62 26.53 6.12
CA ALA A 384 -8.69 25.54 6.19
C ALA A 384 -9.20 25.31 7.62
N MET A 385 -8.30 25.22 8.61
CA MET A 385 -8.69 25.07 10.02
C MET A 385 -9.42 26.29 10.58
N LEU A 386 -8.95 27.49 10.24
CA LEU A 386 -9.55 28.74 10.71
C LEU A 386 -10.91 29.01 10.05
N GLU A 387 -11.05 28.72 8.75
CA GLU A 387 -12.33 28.80 8.03
C GLU A 387 -13.33 27.79 8.59
N GLU A 388 -12.91 26.55 8.86
CA GLU A 388 -13.77 25.54 9.45
C GLU A 388 -14.25 25.96 10.84
N PHE A 389 -13.35 26.52 11.66
CA PHE A 389 -13.70 27.04 12.97
C PHE A 389 -14.67 28.22 12.87
N ALA A 390 -14.40 29.19 11.98
CA ALA A 390 -15.25 30.35 11.76
C ALA A 390 -16.66 29.92 11.31
N ALA A 391 -16.75 28.95 10.40
CA ALA A 391 -18.02 28.39 9.93
C ALA A 391 -18.80 27.71 11.07
N ARG A 392 -18.12 26.93 11.93
CA ARG A 392 -18.74 26.28 13.10
C ARG A 392 -19.25 27.28 14.15
N GLN A 393 -18.61 28.43 14.28
CA GLN A 393 -19.00 29.49 15.22
C GLN A 393 -19.96 30.52 14.60
N GLY A 394 -20.34 30.36 13.32
CA GLY A 394 -21.23 31.28 12.61
C GLY A 394 -20.62 32.64 12.30
N PHE A 395 -19.29 32.75 12.29
CA PHE A 395 -18.62 33.99 11.90
C PHE A 395 -18.67 34.17 10.38
N THR A 396 -19.04 35.36 9.94
CA THR A 396 -19.21 35.74 8.53
C THR A 396 -18.29 36.90 8.17
N ASN A 397 -18.17 37.23 6.88
CA ASN A 397 -17.28 38.27 6.38
C ASN A 397 -15.79 38.01 6.73
N ILE A 398 -15.31 36.82 6.34
CA ILE A 398 -13.96 36.33 6.65
C ILE A 398 -12.91 37.01 5.76
N VAL A 399 -11.84 37.50 6.39
CA VAL A 399 -10.66 38.05 5.71
C VAL A 399 -9.40 37.44 6.32
N HIS A 400 -8.53 36.89 5.47
CA HIS A 400 -7.29 36.26 5.90
C HIS A 400 -6.13 37.27 5.98
N PHE A 401 -5.36 37.17 7.05
CA PHE A 401 -4.15 37.94 7.28
C PHE A 401 -3.01 36.96 7.57
N THR A 402 -2.00 36.98 6.71
CA THR A 402 -0.86 36.07 6.84
C THR A 402 0.35 36.86 7.35
N ASP A 403 0.84 36.47 8.52
CA ASP A 403 2.09 36.98 9.09
C ASP A 403 3.26 36.22 8.51
N ASP A 404 4.08 36.93 7.73
CA ASP A 404 5.31 36.36 7.23
C ASP A 404 6.35 36.15 8.31
N GLY A 405 6.23 36.77 9.49
CA GLY A 405 7.19 36.68 10.59
C GLY A 405 8.42 37.57 10.43
N ILE A 406 8.58 38.32 9.33
CA ILE A 406 9.68 39.26 9.06
C ILE A 406 9.21 40.71 8.95
N SER A 407 8.04 40.95 8.34
CA SER A 407 7.55 42.28 7.99
C SER A 407 7.29 43.18 9.21
N GLY A 408 7.13 42.60 10.41
CA GLY A 408 7.02 43.34 11.68
C GLY A 408 8.29 43.38 12.53
N THR A 409 9.34 42.62 12.20
CA THR A 409 10.59 42.55 12.98
C THR A 409 11.75 43.30 12.32
N CYS A 410 11.70 43.51 11.00
CA CYS A 410 12.63 44.37 10.28
C CYS A 410 12.08 45.81 10.18
N PHE A 411 12.24 46.60 11.24
CA PHE A 411 12.14 48.07 11.17
C PHE A 411 13.33 48.64 10.38
N ALA A 412 13.36 48.41 9.06
CA ALA A 412 14.27 49.06 8.13
C ALA A 412 13.44 49.92 7.18
N GLY A 413 12.91 51.05 7.68
CA GLY A 413 12.10 51.93 6.83
C GLY A 413 11.25 52.99 7.51
N VAL A 414 11.32 53.18 8.83
CA VAL A 414 10.78 54.38 9.48
C VAL A 414 11.95 55.28 9.84
N ARG A 415 12.24 56.22 8.93
CA ARG A 415 12.79 57.53 9.30
C ARG A 415 11.63 58.48 9.50
#